data_AF-A0A841HXQ8-F1
#
_entry.id   AF-A0A841HXQ8-F1
#
_cell.length_a   1.000
_cell.length_b   1.000
_cell.length_c   1.000
_cell.angle_alpha   90.00
_cell.angle_beta   90.00
_cell.angle_gamma   90.00
#
_symmetry.space_group_name_H-M   'P 1'
#
loop_
_entity.id
_entity.type
_entity.pdbx_description
1 polymer ?
#
loop_
_entity_poly.entity_id
_entity_poly.type
_entity_poly.pdbx_seq_one_letter_code
_entity_poly.pdbx_strand_id
1 'polypeptide(L)'
;MKRLLSLGLLGALFLAACASSPVAAPEAGKLEGLALTPRPLGSPDVVVLAVSGRCGVPCSEAPEANENYLEPRGTVAALADTYRAMGLNVQTYAYSAHLTTHYSSKSGRTEQGFLQMEARLKQVVADWVTGRSNPARIVLLGHSHGTNWTHNLVRAHPAVRFDTVIDLDGICYLWEDDNSSYFARYYAQIGYNPWPTDLARSCDVETIAGDRYSAKDVAYPNVRINLEVQSKRIFSWMSRQNIAPRGEVLVPQGDSNFAYDYTDNLRLDGSRTGIYTFVSRSESHSRVSEPDSAALNWVRERVRALR
;
A
#
# COMPACT_ATOMS: atom_id res chain seq x y z
N MET A 1 -29.45 60.18 43.98
CA MET A 1 -28.83 60.32 42.65
C MET A 1 -27.60 59.43 42.65
N LYS A 2 -27.37 58.39 41.86
CA LYS A 2 -27.91 57.86 40.59
C LYS A 2 -27.91 56.31 40.67
N ARG A 3 -28.84 55.69 39.94
CA ARG A 3 -28.92 54.24 39.65
C ARG A 3 -27.85 53.79 38.65
N LEU A 4 -27.54 52.48 38.64
CA LEU A 4 -27.14 51.55 37.56
C LEU A 4 -26.58 50.30 38.30
N LEU A 5 -27.13 49.08 38.36
CA LEU A 5 -27.85 48.18 37.44
C LEU A 5 -27.15 47.98 36.10
N SER A 6 -26.37 46.90 35.97
CA SER A 6 -26.40 45.88 34.88
C SER A 6 -25.21 44.92 35.03
N LEU A 7 -25.46 43.62 35.23
CA LEU A 7 -25.52 42.56 34.21
C LEU A 7 -24.13 42.20 33.63
N GLY A 8 -23.65 41.00 33.94
CA GLY A 8 -22.41 40.44 33.38
C GLY A 8 -22.25 38.95 33.69
N LEU A 9 -23.33 38.18 33.54
CA LEU A 9 -23.34 36.72 33.62
C LEU A 9 -23.59 36.18 32.22
N LEU A 10 -22.55 35.96 31.41
CA LEU A 10 -22.58 35.16 30.17
C LEU A 10 -21.21 35.22 29.50
N GLY A 11 -20.42 34.14 29.61
CA GLY A 11 -19.10 34.08 28.98
C GLY A 11 -18.34 32.79 29.22
N ALA A 12 -19.02 31.65 29.20
CA ALA A 12 -18.38 30.34 29.26
C ALA A 12 -19.21 29.31 28.51
N LEU A 13 -19.31 29.43 27.18
CA LEU A 13 -19.93 28.45 26.29
C LEU A 13 -19.62 28.85 24.84
N PHE A 14 -18.41 28.60 24.31
CA PHE A 14 -18.13 28.50 22.85
C PHE A 14 -16.70 27.99 22.58
N LEU A 15 -16.32 26.85 23.20
CA LEU A 15 -15.10 26.12 22.82
C LEU A 15 -15.39 24.61 22.76
N ALA A 16 -16.33 24.21 21.89
CA ALA A 16 -16.56 22.80 21.55
C ALA A 16 -17.34 22.69 20.24
N ALA A 17 -16.73 23.04 19.11
CA ALA A 17 -17.30 22.71 17.80
C ALA A 17 -16.24 22.77 16.69
N CYS A 18 -15.27 21.85 16.75
CA CYS A 18 -14.50 21.34 15.61
C CYS A 18 -13.80 20.03 16.05
N ALA A 19 -14.52 19.15 16.76
CA ALA A 19 -14.11 17.76 16.83
C ALA A 19 -14.67 17.10 15.57
N SER A 20 -13.80 16.56 14.73
CA SER A 20 -14.17 15.67 13.64
C SER A 20 -15.09 14.60 14.21
N SER A 21 -16.36 14.61 13.80
CA SER A 21 -17.25 13.50 14.10
C SER A 21 -16.56 12.22 13.63
N PRO A 22 -16.43 11.18 14.48
CA PRO A 22 -16.02 9.88 13.97
C PRO A 22 -17.01 9.52 12.86
N VAL A 23 -16.49 9.26 11.66
CA VAL A 23 -17.27 8.71 10.56
C VAL A 23 -18.00 7.51 11.14
N ALA A 24 -19.32 7.63 11.30
CA ALA A 24 -20.14 6.53 11.75
C ALA A 24 -19.86 5.38 10.79
N ALA A 25 -19.40 4.25 11.32
CA ALA A 25 -19.35 3.02 10.56
C ALA A 25 -20.74 2.83 9.94
N PRO A 26 -20.85 2.51 8.63
CA PRO A 26 -22.15 2.27 8.02
C PRO A 26 -22.90 1.27 8.89
N GLU A 27 -24.16 1.60 9.22
CA GLU A 27 -25.03 0.75 10.03
C GLU A 27 -24.94 -0.70 9.53
N ALA A 28 -24.43 -1.58 10.37
CA ALA A 28 -24.33 -3.02 10.09
C ALA A 28 -25.72 -3.71 9.95
N GLY A 29 -26.82 -2.96 10.02
CA GLY A 29 -28.18 -3.47 10.21
C GLY A 29 -29.04 -3.64 8.95
N LYS A 30 -28.53 -3.43 7.73
CA LYS A 30 -29.35 -3.59 6.49
C LYS A 30 -29.05 -4.81 5.63
N LEU A 31 -28.16 -5.70 6.06
CA LEU A 31 -27.86 -6.96 5.35
C LEU A 31 -28.28 -8.22 6.12
N GLU A 32 -28.87 -8.07 7.32
CA GLU A 32 -29.47 -9.20 8.03
C GLU A 32 -30.66 -9.74 7.22
N GLY A 33 -30.51 -10.93 6.63
CA GLY A 33 -31.59 -11.66 5.98
C GLY A 33 -31.49 -11.83 4.46
N LEU A 34 -30.49 -11.25 3.78
CA LEU A 34 -30.22 -11.63 2.38
C LEU A 34 -29.45 -12.95 2.34
N ALA A 35 -30.07 -13.98 1.78
CA ALA A 35 -29.42 -15.26 1.54
C ALA A 35 -28.18 -15.05 0.67
N LEU A 36 -27.01 -15.47 1.16
CA LEU A 36 -25.77 -15.41 0.41
C LEU A 36 -25.84 -16.33 -0.81
N THR A 37 -25.34 -15.86 -1.95
CA THR A 37 -25.33 -16.63 -3.20
C THR A 37 -23.93 -17.13 -3.53
N PRO A 38 -23.75 -18.29 -4.19
CA PRO A 38 -22.45 -18.63 -4.73
C PRO A 38 -21.96 -17.58 -5.74
N ARG A 39 -20.65 -17.40 -5.86
CA ARG A 39 -20.06 -16.68 -7.01
C ARG A 39 -20.45 -17.38 -8.32
N PRO A 40 -20.56 -16.65 -9.45
CA PRO A 40 -20.77 -17.25 -10.77
C PRO A 40 -19.74 -18.35 -11.08
N LEU A 41 -20.17 -19.36 -11.83
CA LEU A 41 -19.27 -20.43 -12.28
C LEU A 41 -18.15 -19.84 -13.15
N GLY A 42 -16.91 -20.24 -12.89
CA GLY A 42 -15.73 -19.72 -13.60
C GLY A 42 -15.18 -18.40 -13.05
N SER A 43 -15.81 -17.79 -12.04
CA SER A 43 -15.22 -16.64 -11.33
C SER A 43 -13.92 -17.02 -10.61
N PRO A 44 -12.97 -16.08 -10.46
CA PRO A 44 -11.72 -16.35 -9.75
C PRO A 44 -11.95 -16.58 -8.25
N ASP A 45 -11.15 -17.48 -7.67
CA ASP A 45 -11.02 -17.66 -6.23
C ASP A 45 -10.13 -16.59 -5.60
N VAL A 46 -9.14 -16.11 -6.37
CA VAL A 46 -8.16 -15.11 -5.96
C VAL A 46 -8.02 -14.06 -7.05
N VAL A 47 -8.08 -12.80 -6.65
CA VAL A 47 -7.75 -11.65 -7.50
C VAL A 47 -6.51 -10.98 -6.94
N VAL A 48 -5.45 -10.89 -7.75
CA VAL A 48 -4.21 -10.19 -7.42
C VAL A 48 -4.22 -8.82 -8.09
N LEU A 49 -4.11 -7.74 -7.31
CA LEU A 49 -3.85 -6.39 -7.79
C LEU A 49 -2.40 -6.05 -7.45
N ALA A 50 -1.57 -5.93 -8.49
CA ALA A 50 -0.14 -5.67 -8.34
C ALA A 50 0.21 -4.23 -8.76
N VAL A 51 1.06 -3.56 -7.99
CA VAL A 51 1.53 -2.20 -8.29
C VAL A 51 3.05 -2.18 -8.31
N SER A 52 3.60 -1.90 -9.49
CA SER A 52 5.02 -1.64 -9.65
C SER A 52 5.37 -0.28 -9.03
N GLY A 53 6.60 -0.15 -8.56
CA GLY A 53 7.06 1.04 -7.88
C GLY A 53 7.55 2.17 -8.77
N ARG A 54 8.16 3.15 -8.10
CA ARG A 54 8.84 4.28 -8.73
C ARG A 54 9.92 3.80 -9.70
N CYS A 55 10.14 4.55 -10.78
CA CYS A 55 11.33 4.40 -11.59
C CYS A 55 12.59 4.56 -10.71
N GLY A 56 13.59 3.71 -10.97
CA GLY A 56 14.79 3.58 -10.13
C GLY A 56 15.52 4.91 -9.87
N VAL A 57 16.24 5.01 -8.76
CA VAL A 57 16.99 6.22 -8.42
C VAL A 57 18.37 6.19 -9.08
N PRO A 58 18.78 7.24 -9.81
CA PRO A 58 18.05 8.47 -10.09
C PRO A 58 17.00 8.32 -11.20
N CYS A 59 15.80 8.88 -10.99
CA CYS A 59 14.79 9.08 -12.02
C CYS A 59 14.10 10.42 -11.75
N SER A 60 14.40 11.41 -12.59
CA SER A 60 13.86 12.77 -12.51
C SER A 60 12.48 12.93 -13.15
N GLU A 61 12.05 11.94 -13.94
CA GLU A 61 10.76 11.93 -14.64
C GLU A 61 9.65 11.26 -13.82
N ALA A 62 9.90 10.88 -12.57
CA ALA A 62 8.84 10.35 -11.71
C ALA A 62 7.77 11.43 -11.43
N PRO A 63 6.48 11.07 -11.34
CA PRO A 63 5.94 9.73 -11.53
C PRO A 63 5.62 9.37 -13.00
N GLU A 64 5.77 10.29 -13.96
CA GLU A 64 5.42 10.07 -15.38
C GLU A 64 6.21 8.92 -16.03
N ALA A 65 7.48 8.74 -15.69
CA ALA A 65 8.28 7.63 -16.21
C ALA A 65 8.04 6.29 -15.49
N ASN A 66 7.18 6.23 -14.47
CA ASN A 66 6.89 4.99 -13.78
C ASN A 66 6.21 4.00 -14.74
N GLU A 67 6.55 2.71 -14.63
CA GLU A 67 6.05 1.66 -15.50
C GLU A 67 5.60 0.45 -14.68
N ASN A 68 4.74 -0.38 -15.27
CA ASN A 68 4.42 -1.69 -14.72
C ASN A 68 5.50 -2.71 -15.10
N TYR A 69 6.58 -2.80 -14.32
CA TYR A 69 7.64 -3.79 -14.54
C TYR A 69 7.39 -5.15 -13.87
N LEU A 70 6.56 -5.23 -12.82
CA LEU A 70 6.31 -6.50 -12.11
C LEU A 70 5.64 -7.56 -13.01
N GLU A 71 4.79 -7.12 -13.93
CA GLU A 71 4.14 -8.01 -14.91
C GLU A 71 5.13 -8.57 -15.95
N PRO A 72 5.79 -7.76 -16.79
CA PRO A 72 6.72 -8.28 -17.80
C PRO A 72 7.94 -8.99 -17.19
N ARG A 73 8.32 -8.67 -15.94
CA ARG A 73 9.36 -9.38 -15.18
C ARG A 73 8.95 -10.80 -14.77
N GLY A 74 7.65 -11.11 -14.77
CA GLY A 74 7.12 -12.41 -14.35
C GLY A 74 6.84 -12.55 -12.85
N THR A 75 7.02 -11.49 -12.05
CA THR A 75 6.75 -11.51 -10.60
C THR A 75 5.29 -11.80 -10.31
N VAL A 76 4.39 -11.13 -11.04
CA VAL A 76 2.93 -11.34 -10.91
C VAL A 76 2.54 -12.75 -11.32
N ALA A 77 3.15 -13.27 -12.40
CA ALA A 77 2.91 -14.63 -12.86
C ALA A 77 3.38 -15.67 -11.83
N ALA A 78 4.58 -15.52 -11.24
CA ALA A 78 5.10 -16.43 -10.24
C ALA A 78 4.22 -16.51 -8.97
N LEU A 79 3.65 -15.38 -8.54
CA LEU A 79 2.67 -15.36 -7.45
C LEU A 79 1.35 -16.04 -7.87
N ALA A 80 0.84 -15.73 -9.06
CA ALA A 80 -0.40 -16.35 -9.56
C ALA A 80 -0.27 -17.87 -9.70
N ASP A 81 0.85 -18.36 -10.22
CA ASP A 81 1.14 -19.78 -10.37
C ASP A 81 1.24 -20.50 -9.03
N THR A 82 1.64 -19.77 -7.98
CA THR A 82 1.63 -20.31 -6.61
C THR A 82 0.22 -20.60 -6.13
N TYR A 83 -0.75 -19.70 -6.37
CA TYR A 83 -2.15 -19.95 -6.07
C TYR A 83 -2.77 -21.01 -7.00
N ARG A 84 -2.43 -21.01 -8.29
CA ARG A 84 -2.90 -22.05 -9.24
C ARG A 84 -2.43 -23.45 -8.85
N ALA A 85 -1.19 -23.58 -8.39
CA ALA A 85 -0.66 -24.84 -7.86
C ALA A 85 -1.41 -25.35 -6.61
N MET A 86 -2.17 -24.48 -5.93
CA MET A 86 -3.06 -24.84 -4.82
C MET A 86 -4.48 -25.24 -5.29
N GLY A 87 -4.71 -25.30 -6.61
CA GLY A 87 -5.99 -25.65 -7.22
C GLY A 87 -6.99 -24.48 -7.32
N LEU A 88 -6.50 -23.24 -7.32
CA LEU A 88 -7.34 -22.04 -7.30
C LEU A 88 -7.40 -21.38 -8.69
N ASN A 89 -8.55 -20.82 -9.03
CA ASN A 89 -8.69 -19.94 -10.18
C ASN A 89 -8.19 -18.54 -9.82
N VAL A 90 -7.22 -18.02 -10.59
CA VAL A 90 -6.52 -16.77 -10.27
C VAL A 90 -6.63 -15.79 -11.41
N GLN A 91 -7.02 -14.56 -11.09
CA GLN A 91 -6.98 -13.43 -12.00
C GLN A 91 -6.02 -12.37 -11.49
N THR A 92 -5.25 -11.78 -12.39
CA THR A 92 -4.21 -10.80 -12.06
C THR A 92 -4.44 -9.51 -12.82
N TYR A 93 -4.19 -8.39 -12.16
CA TYR A 93 -4.15 -7.06 -12.77
C TYR A 93 -2.90 -6.35 -12.25
N ALA A 94 -2.18 -5.67 -13.13
CA ALA A 94 -0.93 -5.03 -12.79
C ALA A 94 -0.94 -3.56 -13.25
N TYR A 95 -0.39 -2.69 -12.40
CA TYR A 95 -0.48 -1.25 -12.50
C TYR A 95 0.90 -0.61 -12.30
N SER A 96 1.06 0.58 -12.84
CA SER A 96 2.21 1.45 -12.59
C SER A 96 1.95 2.38 -11.40
N ALA A 97 3.01 2.80 -10.69
CA ALA A 97 2.92 3.79 -9.62
C ALA A 97 2.59 5.20 -10.15
N HIS A 98 1.33 5.45 -10.47
CA HIS A 98 0.84 6.75 -10.91
C HIS A 98 -0.63 6.91 -10.49
N LEU A 99 -1.11 8.14 -10.25
CA LEU A 99 -2.50 8.37 -9.83
C LEU A 99 -3.50 7.94 -10.91
N THR A 100 -3.23 8.31 -12.16
CA THR A 100 -4.10 8.08 -13.32
C THR A 100 -3.42 7.20 -14.37
N THR A 101 -4.15 6.84 -15.43
CA THR A 101 -3.53 6.39 -16.69
C THR A 101 -2.55 7.46 -17.19
N HIS A 102 -1.39 7.04 -17.68
CA HIS A 102 -0.34 7.93 -18.20
C HIS A 102 0.50 7.22 -19.28
N TYR A 103 1.33 7.97 -20.00
CA TYR A 103 2.32 7.39 -20.92
C TYR A 103 3.67 7.30 -20.22
N SER A 104 4.26 6.11 -20.17
CA SER A 104 5.58 5.91 -19.57
C SER A 104 6.67 5.92 -20.64
N SER A 105 7.67 6.79 -20.46
CA SER A 105 8.87 6.81 -21.31
C SER A 105 9.72 5.54 -21.17
N LYS A 106 9.60 4.80 -20.06
CA LYS A 106 10.36 3.56 -19.81
C LYS A 106 9.78 2.36 -20.55
N SER A 107 8.46 2.15 -20.46
CA SER A 107 7.81 1.04 -21.16
C SER A 107 7.41 1.38 -22.59
N GLY A 108 7.44 2.67 -22.96
CA GLY A 108 7.06 3.15 -24.29
C GLY A 108 5.57 3.02 -24.60
N ARG A 109 4.72 2.83 -23.58
CA ARG A 109 3.28 2.58 -23.72
C ARG A 109 2.46 3.31 -22.66
N THR A 110 1.15 3.35 -22.89
CA THR A 110 0.19 3.82 -21.88
C THR A 110 0.01 2.77 -20.79
N GLU A 111 0.21 3.17 -19.54
CA GLU A 111 0.07 2.33 -18.35
C GLU A 111 -1.15 2.76 -17.53
N GLN A 112 -1.72 1.82 -16.78
CA GLN A 112 -2.85 2.09 -15.87
C GLN A 112 -2.35 2.42 -14.46
N GLY A 113 -2.94 3.44 -13.85
CA GLY A 113 -2.61 3.90 -12.50
C GLY A 113 -3.64 3.52 -11.43
N PHE A 114 -3.55 4.20 -10.30
CA PHE A 114 -4.34 3.95 -9.10
C PHE A 114 -5.85 4.05 -9.32
N LEU A 115 -6.35 5.06 -10.04
CA LEU A 115 -7.79 5.19 -10.29
C LEU A 115 -8.36 4.01 -11.10
N GLN A 116 -7.58 3.44 -12.01
CA GLN A 116 -7.96 2.24 -12.76
C GLN A 116 -7.94 0.99 -11.86
N MET A 117 -6.97 0.90 -10.95
CA MET A 117 -6.94 -0.15 -9.92
C MET A 117 -8.15 -0.05 -8.97
N GLU A 118 -8.50 1.16 -8.53
CA GLU A 118 -9.65 1.40 -7.66
C GLU A 118 -10.96 1.01 -8.35
N ALA A 119 -11.13 1.39 -9.62
CA ALA A 119 -12.27 0.98 -10.43
C ALA A 119 -12.36 -0.55 -10.56
N ARG A 120 -11.21 -1.22 -10.76
CA ARG A 120 -11.15 -2.70 -10.80
C ARG A 120 -11.52 -3.32 -9.46
N LEU A 121 -11.03 -2.78 -8.34
CA LEU A 121 -11.40 -3.26 -7.01
C LEU A 121 -12.91 -3.18 -6.79
N LYS A 122 -13.54 -2.05 -7.14
CA LYS A 122 -15.00 -1.86 -7.03
C LYS A 122 -15.77 -2.91 -7.83
N GLN A 123 -15.32 -3.21 -9.06
CA GLN A 123 -15.90 -4.28 -9.88
C GLN A 123 -15.76 -5.66 -9.22
N VAL A 124 -14.54 -6.02 -8.79
CA VAL A 124 -14.26 -7.30 -8.11
C VAL A 124 -15.15 -7.48 -6.88
N VAL A 125 -15.29 -6.42 -6.06
CA VAL A 125 -16.11 -6.45 -4.85
C VAL A 125 -17.58 -6.64 -5.19
N ALA A 126 -18.10 -5.90 -6.18
CA ALA A 126 -19.49 -6.01 -6.61
C ALA A 126 -19.80 -7.39 -7.19
N ASP A 127 -18.92 -7.92 -8.04
CA ASP A 127 -19.20 -9.13 -8.80
C ASP A 127 -18.97 -10.39 -7.97
N TRP A 128 -17.88 -10.43 -7.19
CA TRP A 128 -17.33 -11.66 -6.64
C TRP A 128 -17.18 -11.68 -5.10
N VAL A 129 -17.50 -10.61 -4.39
CA VAL A 129 -17.34 -10.56 -2.92
C VAL A 129 -18.68 -10.29 -2.21
N THR A 130 -19.32 -9.16 -2.52
CA THR A 130 -20.52 -8.72 -1.81
C THR A 130 -21.68 -9.68 -2.03
N GLY A 131 -22.33 -10.11 -0.94
CA GLY A 131 -23.48 -11.03 -1.00
C GLY A 131 -23.13 -12.46 -1.44
N ARG A 132 -21.83 -12.83 -1.42
CA ARG A 132 -21.37 -14.16 -1.83
C ARG A 132 -21.13 -15.09 -0.64
N SER A 133 -21.56 -16.35 -0.74
CA SER A 133 -21.32 -17.38 0.28
C SER A 133 -19.88 -17.90 0.25
N ASN A 134 -19.23 -17.79 -0.91
CA ASN A 134 -17.83 -18.06 -1.13
C ASN A 134 -17.17 -16.83 -1.78
N PRO A 135 -16.89 -15.73 -1.08
CA PRO A 135 -16.35 -14.50 -1.69
C PRO A 135 -14.91 -14.68 -2.21
N ALA A 136 -14.55 -14.00 -3.30
CA ALA A 136 -13.19 -14.03 -3.85
C ALA A 136 -12.20 -13.39 -2.88
N ARG A 137 -10.98 -13.95 -2.80
CA ARG A 137 -9.91 -13.38 -1.98
C ARG A 137 -9.18 -12.30 -2.77
N ILE A 138 -9.06 -11.12 -2.18
CA ILE A 138 -8.35 -9.99 -2.79
C ILE A 138 -6.95 -9.94 -2.21
N VAL A 139 -5.94 -10.03 -3.08
CA VAL A 139 -4.52 -9.99 -2.74
C VAL A 139 -3.91 -8.75 -3.36
N LEU A 140 -3.18 -7.98 -2.56
CA LEU A 140 -2.43 -6.82 -3.02
C LEU A 140 -0.93 -7.16 -3.05
N LEU A 141 -0.25 -6.73 -4.09
CA LEU A 141 1.20 -6.88 -4.25
C LEU A 141 1.80 -5.53 -4.61
N GLY A 142 2.60 -4.94 -3.73
CA GLY A 142 3.30 -3.67 -3.98
C GLY A 142 4.81 -3.88 -3.98
N HIS A 143 5.53 -3.13 -4.82
CA HIS A 143 6.99 -3.02 -4.69
C HIS A 143 7.40 -1.54 -4.64
N SER A 144 8.35 -1.17 -3.76
CA SER A 144 8.80 0.22 -3.60
C SER A 144 7.62 1.17 -3.34
N HIS A 145 7.45 2.26 -4.12
CA HIS A 145 6.25 3.12 -4.04
C HIS A 145 4.92 2.38 -4.29
N GLY A 146 4.95 1.24 -4.97
CA GLY A 146 3.78 0.39 -5.17
C GLY A 146 3.16 -0.07 -3.85
N THR A 147 3.95 -0.19 -2.77
CA THR A 147 3.41 -0.54 -1.45
C THR A 147 2.56 0.60 -0.87
N ASN A 148 2.98 1.86 -1.00
CA ASN A 148 2.14 3.01 -0.62
C ASN A 148 0.81 3.01 -1.40
N TRP A 149 0.84 2.73 -2.70
CA TRP A 149 -0.40 2.64 -3.50
C TRP A 149 -1.32 1.52 -3.02
N THR A 150 -0.79 0.33 -2.71
CA THR A 150 -1.61 -0.77 -2.18
C THR A 150 -2.15 -0.46 -0.80
N HIS A 151 -1.36 0.13 0.10
CA HIS A 151 -1.81 0.53 1.43
C HIS A 151 -2.82 1.69 1.37
N ASN A 152 -2.65 2.63 0.43
CA ASN A 152 -3.65 3.68 0.17
C ASN A 152 -4.96 3.11 -0.39
N LEU A 153 -4.92 2.05 -1.20
CA LEU A 153 -6.14 1.35 -1.62
C LEU A 153 -6.87 0.72 -0.41
N VAL A 154 -6.12 0.16 0.54
CA VAL A 154 -6.67 -0.39 1.79
C VAL A 154 -7.33 0.71 2.64
N ARG A 155 -6.66 1.86 2.81
CA ARG A 155 -7.16 3.04 3.53
C ARG A 155 -8.39 3.66 2.87
N ALA A 156 -8.42 3.69 1.55
CA ALA A 156 -9.54 4.20 0.75
C ALA A 156 -10.81 3.35 0.90
N HIS A 157 -10.67 2.05 1.22
CA HIS A 157 -11.76 1.09 1.26
C HIS A 157 -11.81 0.28 2.57
N PRO A 158 -12.08 0.93 3.72
CA PRO A 158 -12.06 0.26 5.03
C PRO A 158 -13.12 -0.85 5.17
N ALA A 159 -14.19 -0.80 4.35
CA ALA A 159 -15.24 -1.82 4.31
C ALA A 159 -14.85 -3.08 3.52
N VAL A 160 -13.83 -3.01 2.65
CA VAL A 160 -13.36 -4.15 1.85
C VAL A 160 -12.37 -4.96 2.66
N ARG A 161 -12.56 -6.28 2.72
CA ARG A 161 -11.60 -7.20 3.34
C ARG A 161 -10.56 -7.64 2.30
N PHE A 162 -9.30 -7.39 2.62
CA PHE A 162 -8.15 -7.85 1.85
C PHE A 162 -7.57 -9.09 2.53
N ASP A 163 -7.39 -10.15 1.76
CA ASP A 163 -6.89 -11.42 2.28
C ASP A 163 -5.40 -11.33 2.61
N THR A 164 -4.61 -10.80 1.67
CA THR A 164 -3.16 -10.68 1.83
C THR A 164 -2.68 -9.38 1.21
N VAL A 165 -1.83 -8.63 1.91
CA VAL A 165 -1.03 -7.53 1.36
C VAL A 165 0.43 -7.93 1.38
N ILE A 166 1.08 -7.93 0.23
CA ILE A 166 2.47 -8.34 0.03
C ILE A 166 3.28 -7.09 -0.31
N ASP A 167 4.17 -6.72 0.59
CA ASP A 167 5.04 -5.56 0.46
C ASP A 167 6.44 -6.04 0.09
N LEU A 168 6.86 -5.74 -1.14
CA LEU A 168 8.21 -6.00 -1.63
C LEU A 168 9.05 -4.73 -1.48
N ASP A 169 9.75 -4.63 -0.36
CA ASP A 169 10.67 -3.55 0.00
C ASP A 169 10.03 -2.17 -0.19
N GLY A 170 9.03 -1.88 0.65
CA GLY A 170 8.24 -0.66 0.56
C GLY A 170 9.03 0.59 0.92
N ILE A 171 8.84 1.69 0.19
CA ILE A 171 9.57 2.93 0.45
C ILE A 171 8.64 4.13 0.34
N CYS A 172 8.69 5.01 1.33
CA CYS A 172 7.92 6.26 1.31
C CYS A 172 8.71 7.46 0.78
N TYR A 173 10.05 7.41 0.82
CA TYR A 173 10.92 8.48 0.30
C TYR A 173 10.48 8.99 -1.09
N LEU A 174 10.37 10.32 -1.25
CA LEU A 174 9.88 11.05 -2.44
C LEU A 174 8.39 10.84 -2.80
N TRP A 175 7.60 10.15 -1.98
CA TRP A 175 6.19 9.93 -2.28
C TRP A 175 5.42 11.25 -2.47
N GLU A 176 5.44 12.14 -1.47
CA GLU A 176 4.71 13.41 -1.53
C GLU A 176 5.25 14.31 -2.64
N ASP A 177 6.57 14.34 -2.85
CA ASP A 177 7.21 15.14 -3.90
C ASP A 177 6.73 14.69 -5.29
N ASP A 178 6.68 13.38 -5.54
CA ASP A 178 6.24 12.83 -6.82
C ASP A 178 4.71 12.99 -7.01
N ASN A 179 3.90 12.81 -5.96
CA ASN A 179 2.45 12.57 -6.12
C ASN A 179 1.53 13.71 -5.67
N SER A 180 1.95 14.59 -4.76
CA SER A 180 1.05 15.59 -4.13
C SER A 180 0.36 16.51 -5.15
N SER A 181 1.09 16.95 -6.17
CA SER A 181 0.54 17.81 -7.22
C SER A 181 -0.53 17.13 -8.08
N TYR A 182 -0.43 15.82 -8.29
CA TYR A 182 -1.41 15.03 -9.03
C TYR A 182 -2.71 14.89 -8.24
N PHE A 183 -2.61 14.62 -6.93
CA PHE A 183 -3.78 14.61 -6.04
C PHE A 183 -4.43 15.98 -5.95
N ALA A 184 -3.65 17.05 -5.77
CA ALA A 184 -4.17 18.41 -5.71
C ALA A 184 -4.96 18.79 -6.98
N ARG A 185 -4.43 18.46 -8.17
CA ARG A 185 -5.13 18.66 -9.45
C ARG A 185 -6.39 17.82 -9.54
N TYR A 186 -6.33 16.56 -9.14
CA TYR A 186 -7.49 15.66 -9.16
C TYR A 186 -8.61 16.18 -8.24
N TYR A 187 -8.29 16.53 -6.99
CA TYR A 187 -9.24 17.11 -6.04
C TYR A 187 -9.85 18.41 -6.55
N ALA A 188 -9.04 19.29 -7.17
CA ALA A 188 -9.53 20.52 -7.77
C ALA A 188 -10.52 20.24 -8.93
N GLN A 189 -10.26 19.19 -9.72
CA GLN A 189 -11.12 18.80 -10.84
C GLN A 189 -12.49 18.26 -10.37
N ILE A 190 -12.51 17.43 -9.32
CA ILE A 190 -13.76 16.82 -8.84
C ILE A 190 -14.44 17.62 -7.72
N GLY A 191 -13.75 18.59 -7.14
CA GLY A 191 -14.27 19.53 -6.12
C GLY A 191 -14.20 19.03 -4.67
N TYR A 192 -13.66 17.83 -4.41
CA TYR A 192 -13.56 17.24 -3.07
C TYR A 192 -12.51 16.11 -3.02
N ASN A 193 -12.14 15.66 -1.82
CA ASN A 193 -11.40 14.40 -1.62
C ASN A 193 -12.42 13.24 -1.55
N PRO A 194 -12.39 12.25 -2.47
CA PRO A 194 -13.38 11.18 -2.53
C PRO A 194 -13.11 10.05 -1.53
N TRP A 195 -12.00 10.10 -0.79
CA TRP A 195 -11.60 9.06 0.17
C TRP A 195 -11.74 9.53 1.62
N PRO A 196 -11.89 8.60 2.57
CA PRO A 196 -12.00 8.93 4.00
C PRO A 196 -10.72 9.55 4.59
N THR A 197 -9.60 9.51 3.86
CA THR A 197 -8.32 10.10 4.24
C THR A 197 -7.64 10.71 3.02
N ASP A 198 -6.65 11.59 3.25
CA ASP A 198 -5.88 12.17 2.16
C ASP A 198 -4.75 11.21 1.73
N LEU A 199 -4.91 10.62 0.54
CA LEU A 199 -3.95 9.66 -0.01
C LEU A 199 -2.68 10.34 -0.57
N ALA A 200 -2.72 11.66 -0.78
CA ALA A 200 -1.53 12.44 -1.13
C ALA A 200 -0.48 12.36 -0.03
N ARG A 201 -0.93 12.21 1.22
CA ARG A 201 -0.11 11.99 2.40
C ARG A 201 -0.02 10.49 2.68
N SER A 202 1.18 9.95 2.56
CA SER A 202 1.46 8.54 2.83
C SER A 202 2.63 8.36 3.78
N CYS A 203 3.55 9.32 3.84
CA CYS A 203 4.68 9.26 4.75
C CYS A 203 4.30 9.81 6.12
N ASP A 204 4.63 9.01 7.13
CA ASP A 204 4.39 9.31 8.52
C ASP A 204 2.96 9.83 8.76
N VAL A 205 1.93 9.04 8.44
CA VAL A 205 0.52 9.49 8.55
C VAL A 205 -0.21 8.88 9.73
N GLU A 206 0.22 7.71 10.20
CA GLU A 206 -0.39 7.04 11.34
C GLU A 206 0.38 7.33 12.61
N THR A 207 -0.33 7.57 13.71
CA THR A 207 0.29 7.74 15.03
C THR A 207 0.01 6.51 15.88
N ILE A 208 1.05 5.79 16.27
CA ILE A 208 0.94 4.52 16.99
C ILE A 208 1.89 4.56 18.18
N ALA A 209 1.32 4.47 19.38
CA ALA A 209 2.05 4.64 20.65
C ALA A 209 2.88 5.96 20.76
N GLY A 210 2.48 7.01 20.04
CA GLY A 210 3.15 8.31 20.03
C GLY A 210 4.18 8.50 18.91
N ASP A 211 4.57 7.42 18.23
CA ASP A 211 5.46 7.47 17.06
C ASP A 211 4.66 7.59 15.77
N ARG A 212 5.29 8.16 14.72
CA ARG A 212 4.67 8.31 13.40
C ARG A 212 5.15 7.21 12.46
N TYR A 213 4.21 6.61 11.74
CA TYR A 213 4.45 5.53 10.78
C TYR A 213 3.90 5.89 9.41
N SER A 214 4.61 5.52 8.35
CA SER A 214 4.08 5.68 6.99
C SER A 214 2.92 4.71 6.79
N ALA A 215 2.01 5.03 5.87
CA ALA A 215 0.88 4.16 5.55
C ALA A 215 1.34 2.75 5.17
N LYS A 216 2.46 2.64 4.43
CA LYS A 216 3.07 1.35 4.06
C LYS A 216 3.53 0.50 5.25
N ASP A 217 3.79 1.12 6.40
CA ASP A 217 4.30 0.47 7.61
C ASP A 217 3.15 -0.08 8.48
N VAL A 218 1.89 0.08 8.05
CA VAL A 218 0.71 -0.22 8.84
C VAL A 218 -0.16 -1.27 8.19
N ALA A 219 -0.25 -2.45 8.81
CA ALA A 219 -1.21 -3.48 8.40
C ALA A 219 -2.61 -3.15 8.94
N TYR A 220 -3.41 -2.41 8.17
CA TYR A 220 -4.74 -1.94 8.59
C TYR A 220 -5.72 -3.07 8.99
N PRO A 221 -6.76 -2.79 9.81
CA PRO A 221 -7.66 -3.80 10.36
C PRO A 221 -8.43 -4.63 9.33
N ASN A 222 -8.59 -4.11 8.10
CA ASN A 222 -9.25 -4.80 7.00
C ASN A 222 -8.30 -5.69 6.18
N VAL A 223 -7.04 -5.86 6.61
CA VAL A 223 -6.04 -6.78 6.05
C VAL A 223 -5.86 -7.99 6.97
N ARG A 224 -6.15 -9.19 6.47
CA ARG A 224 -5.97 -10.43 7.27
C ARG A 224 -4.48 -10.75 7.46
N ILE A 225 -3.74 -10.88 6.37
CA ILE A 225 -2.30 -11.19 6.37
C ILE A 225 -1.51 -10.07 5.71
N ASN A 226 -0.37 -9.71 6.30
CA ASN A 226 0.62 -8.84 5.67
C ASN A 226 1.97 -9.54 5.60
N LEU A 227 2.49 -9.69 4.37
CA LEU A 227 3.79 -10.29 4.09
C LEU A 227 4.75 -9.18 3.71
N GLU A 228 5.70 -8.92 4.59
CA GLU A 228 6.67 -7.85 4.45
C GLU A 228 8.03 -8.43 4.02
N VAL A 229 8.56 -7.94 2.91
CA VAL A 229 9.91 -8.22 2.45
C VAL A 229 10.70 -6.93 2.56
N GLN A 230 11.87 -7.00 3.17
CA GLN A 230 12.85 -5.92 3.21
C GLN A 230 14.12 -6.37 2.48
N SER A 231 14.71 -5.50 1.68
CA SER A 231 15.97 -5.77 0.99
C SER A 231 17.19 -5.62 1.93
N LYS A 232 18.40 -5.87 1.42
CA LYS A 232 19.63 -5.89 2.22
C LYS A 232 19.90 -4.53 2.89
N ARG A 233 19.95 -4.48 4.21
CA ARG A 233 20.27 -3.24 4.94
C ARG A 233 21.76 -2.89 4.79
N ILE A 234 22.09 -1.76 4.15
CA ILE A 234 23.48 -1.31 3.95
C ILE A 234 24.19 -1.00 5.27
N PHE A 235 23.50 -0.49 6.29
CA PHE A 235 24.16 -0.05 7.53
C PHE A 235 24.62 -1.18 8.46
N SER A 236 24.27 -2.44 8.19
CA SER A 236 24.71 -3.57 9.02
C SER A 236 26.16 -4.01 8.75
N TRP A 237 26.72 -3.74 7.56
CA TRP A 237 28.08 -4.14 7.19
C TRP A 237 29.11 -3.01 7.30
N MET A 238 28.70 -1.75 7.08
CA MET A 238 29.60 -0.59 7.23
C MET A 238 29.94 -0.28 8.70
N SER A 239 29.08 -0.66 9.65
CA SER A 239 29.34 -0.46 11.10
C SER A 239 30.36 -1.44 11.71
N ARG A 240 30.86 -2.43 10.94
CA ARG A 240 31.86 -3.39 11.44
C ARG A 240 33.22 -3.35 10.75
N GLN A 241 33.41 -2.65 9.63
CA GLN A 241 34.67 -2.77 8.88
C GLN A 241 35.28 -1.53 8.19
N ASN A 242 34.73 -0.30 8.26
CA ASN A 242 35.35 0.82 7.54
C ASN A 242 35.52 2.11 8.36
N ILE A 243 36.54 2.13 9.22
CA ILE A 243 37.40 3.32 9.36
C ILE A 243 38.41 3.22 8.22
N ALA A 244 38.15 3.85 7.08
CA ALA A 244 39.16 4.01 6.04
C ALA A 244 40.14 5.11 6.49
N PRO A 245 41.44 4.83 6.62
CA PRO A 245 42.42 5.90 6.83
C PRO A 245 42.61 6.64 5.52
N ARG A 246 42.26 7.94 5.52
CA ARG A 246 42.50 8.95 4.48
C ARG A 246 41.48 8.99 3.34
N GLY A 247 40.53 9.92 3.45
CA GLY A 247 40.15 10.88 2.40
C GLY A 247 39.61 10.38 1.05
N GLU A 248 39.51 9.08 0.81
CA GLU A 248 38.94 8.54 -0.42
C GLU A 248 37.42 8.41 -0.29
N VAL A 249 36.69 9.08 -1.18
CA VAL A 249 35.26 8.87 -1.37
C VAL A 249 35.09 7.46 -1.96
N LEU A 250 34.72 6.50 -1.11
CA LEU A 250 34.27 5.19 -1.54
C LEU A 250 32.98 5.36 -2.37
N VAL A 251 33.13 5.44 -3.70
CA VAL A 251 32.01 5.21 -4.62
C VAL A 251 31.69 3.71 -4.52
N PRO A 252 30.53 3.30 -3.97
CA PRO A 252 30.25 1.87 -3.82
C PRO A 252 30.17 1.23 -5.21
N GLN A 253 31.16 0.40 -5.55
CA GLN A 253 31.03 -0.50 -6.70
C GLN A 253 30.21 -1.71 -6.25
N GLY A 254 28.95 -1.74 -6.68
CA GLY A 254 27.95 -2.79 -6.41
C GLY A 254 26.55 -2.21 -6.38
N ASP A 255 25.52 -3.06 -6.41
CA ASP A 255 24.11 -2.70 -6.18
C ASP A 255 23.97 -1.97 -4.84
N SER A 256 24.13 -0.66 -4.88
CA SER A 256 24.07 0.22 -3.74
C SER A 256 22.60 0.43 -3.39
N ASN A 257 22.14 -0.40 -2.47
CA ASN A 257 20.79 -0.41 -1.90
C ASN A 257 20.52 0.81 -0.99
N PHE A 258 20.50 2.01 -1.57
CA PHE A 258 20.24 3.26 -0.85
C PHE A 258 18.75 3.48 -0.54
N ALA A 259 17.89 2.82 -1.31
CA ALA A 259 16.46 2.82 -1.13
C ALA A 259 16.10 1.44 -0.57
N TYR A 260 15.82 1.33 0.72
CA TYR A 260 15.42 0.06 1.35
C TYR A 260 14.43 0.30 2.47
N ASP A 261 13.59 -0.70 2.73
CA ASP A 261 12.67 -0.67 3.86
C ASP A 261 13.41 -1.04 5.15
N TYR A 262 13.23 -0.23 6.18
CA TYR A 262 13.89 -0.38 7.47
C TYR A 262 12.93 -0.33 8.66
N THR A 263 11.65 -0.03 8.41
CA THR A 263 10.62 0.07 9.44
C THR A 263 9.77 -1.16 9.33
N ASP A 264 9.76 -1.98 10.39
CA ASP A 264 8.93 -3.17 10.40
C ASP A 264 7.44 -2.81 10.46
N ASN A 265 6.63 -3.55 9.70
CA ASN A 265 5.19 -3.32 9.69
C ASN A 265 4.53 -3.68 11.04
N LEU A 266 3.48 -2.94 11.39
CA LEU A 266 2.72 -3.13 12.62
C LEU A 266 1.23 -2.81 12.46
N ARG A 267 0.42 -3.22 13.43
CA ARG A 267 -1.02 -2.92 13.50
C ARG A 267 -1.25 -1.59 14.23
N LEU A 268 -2.41 -0.97 14.03
CA LEU A 268 -2.79 0.28 14.74
C LEU A 268 -2.77 0.16 16.28
N ASP A 269 -2.87 -1.07 16.82
CA ASP A 269 -2.74 -1.35 18.26
C ASP A 269 -1.28 -1.63 18.71
N GLY A 270 -0.31 -1.49 17.81
CA GLY A 270 1.10 -1.78 18.04
C GLY A 270 1.49 -3.26 17.92
N SER A 271 0.53 -4.17 17.72
CA SER A 271 0.81 -5.61 17.59
C SER A 271 1.39 -5.96 16.22
N ARG A 272 1.96 -7.18 16.12
CA ARG A 272 2.42 -7.79 14.86
C ARG A 272 1.52 -8.92 14.37
N THR A 273 0.29 -8.97 14.87
CA THR A 273 -0.63 -10.08 14.58
C THR A 273 -0.90 -10.20 13.08
N GLY A 274 -0.68 -11.38 12.51
CA GLY A 274 -0.88 -11.62 11.07
C GLY A 274 0.13 -10.92 10.15
N ILE A 275 1.24 -10.40 10.71
CA ILE A 275 2.34 -9.81 9.95
C ILE A 275 3.51 -10.80 9.97
N TYR A 276 4.10 -11.03 8.81
CA TYR A 276 5.27 -11.90 8.64
C TYR A 276 6.31 -11.12 7.87
N THR A 277 7.55 -11.10 8.37
CA THR A 277 8.63 -10.31 7.77
C THR A 277 9.78 -11.22 7.32
N PHE A 278 10.31 -10.93 6.14
CA PHE A 278 11.56 -11.47 5.61
C PHE A 278 12.53 -10.33 5.33
N VAL A 279 13.74 -10.42 5.85
CA VAL A 279 14.81 -9.45 5.59
C VAL A 279 15.89 -10.15 4.77
N SER A 280 16.05 -9.74 3.51
CA SER A 280 17.06 -10.29 2.64
C SER A 280 18.46 -9.91 3.13
N ARG A 281 19.38 -10.87 3.07
CA ARG A 281 20.80 -10.63 3.41
C ARG A 281 21.63 -10.19 2.20
N SER A 282 21.11 -10.35 0.99
CA SER A 282 21.91 -10.23 -0.23
C SER A 282 21.22 -9.51 -1.38
N GLU A 283 19.89 -9.43 -1.38
CA GLU A 283 19.14 -8.86 -2.50
C GLU A 283 19.01 -7.35 -2.32
N SER A 284 19.18 -6.62 -3.41
CA SER A 284 18.90 -5.19 -3.49
C SER A 284 17.39 -4.93 -3.60
N HIS A 285 17.00 -3.67 -3.46
CA HIS A 285 15.65 -3.17 -3.65
C HIS A 285 15.02 -3.74 -4.91
N SER A 286 15.67 -3.58 -6.06
CA SER A 286 15.16 -4.09 -7.34
C SER A 286 15.08 -5.61 -7.38
N ARG A 287 16.05 -6.32 -6.78
CA ARG A 287 16.17 -7.79 -6.88
C ARG A 287 15.13 -8.53 -6.04
N VAL A 288 14.65 -7.97 -4.92
CA VAL A 288 13.64 -8.65 -4.07
C VAL A 288 12.31 -8.88 -4.78
N SER A 289 12.06 -8.20 -5.90
CA SER A 289 10.86 -8.37 -6.71
C SER A 289 11.07 -9.25 -7.94
N GLU A 290 12.22 -9.88 -8.13
CA GLU A 290 12.44 -10.80 -9.25
C GLU A 290 11.81 -12.18 -8.98
N PRO A 291 11.32 -12.89 -10.02
CA PRO A 291 10.54 -14.13 -9.88
C PRO A 291 11.30 -15.28 -9.20
N ASP A 292 12.62 -15.31 -9.32
CA ASP A 292 13.53 -16.31 -8.78
C ASP A 292 14.25 -15.84 -7.50
N SER A 293 13.94 -14.64 -7.01
CA SER A 293 14.52 -14.07 -5.80
C SER A 293 14.19 -14.93 -4.56
N ALA A 294 15.11 -14.98 -3.59
CA ALA A 294 14.89 -15.61 -2.30
C ALA A 294 13.72 -14.94 -1.56
N ALA A 295 13.60 -13.62 -1.67
CA ALA A 295 12.46 -12.86 -1.19
C ALA A 295 11.12 -13.37 -1.75
N LEU A 296 10.98 -13.46 -3.08
CA LEU A 296 9.72 -13.93 -3.66
C LEU A 296 9.48 -15.42 -3.40
N ASN A 297 10.52 -16.24 -3.35
CA ASN A 297 10.39 -17.64 -2.93
C ASN A 297 9.84 -17.75 -1.50
N TRP A 298 10.33 -16.94 -0.56
CA TRP A 298 9.78 -16.88 0.79
C TRP A 298 8.31 -16.44 0.81
N VAL A 299 7.92 -15.45 -0.01
CA VAL A 299 6.51 -15.03 -0.15
C VAL A 299 5.67 -16.22 -0.62
N ARG A 300 6.11 -16.93 -1.66
CA ARG A 300 5.38 -18.08 -2.23
C ARG A 300 5.23 -19.23 -1.24
N GLU A 301 6.28 -19.53 -0.48
CA GLU A 301 6.24 -20.52 0.61
C GLU A 301 5.24 -20.11 1.69
N ARG A 302 5.25 -18.83 2.09
CA ARG A 302 4.36 -18.30 3.11
C ARG A 302 2.90 -18.31 2.66
N VAL A 303 2.62 -17.95 1.40
CA VAL A 303 1.28 -18.05 0.79
C VAL A 303 0.74 -19.48 0.85
N ARG A 304 1.59 -20.49 0.55
CA ARG A 304 1.18 -21.90 0.65
C ARG A 304 0.91 -22.33 2.09
N ALA A 305 1.71 -21.84 3.04
CA ALA A 305 1.61 -22.21 4.45
C ALA A 305 0.42 -21.57 5.18
N LEU A 306 -0.03 -20.39 4.75
CA LEU A 306 -1.11 -19.62 5.38
C LEU A 306 -2.50 -19.85 4.75
N ARG A 307 -2.66 -20.97 4.04
CA ARG A 307 -3.92 -21.40 3.41
C ARG A 307 -5.02 -21.60 4.44
#